data_AF-A0A7J5B238-F1
#
_entry.id   AF-A0A7J5B238-F1
#
_cell.length_a   1.000
_cell.length_b   1.000
_cell.length_c   1.000
_cell.angle_alpha   90.00
_cell.angle_beta   90.00
_cell.angle_gamma   90.00
#
_symmetry.space_group_name_H-M   'P 1'
#
loop_
_entity.id
_entity.type
_entity.pdbx_description
1 polymer ?
#
loop_
_entity_poly.entity_id
_entity_poly.type
_entity_poly.pdbx_seq_one_letter_code
_entity_poly.pdbx_strand_id
1 'polypeptide(L)'
;MRRTIQQFMWGYQPHFRYSLEKLAAHVLESIGIHGAPEALLIGFREEGASPWPICIEPESRGYEPSQLADVVAVADDRLEQHPDAGVFYSDAGHHERMMKARLEECRRDSIAEELEGSSPGAGRLFFVGYPRRVDDYRVYPVVSVLRTVWDRYPRLTHVHRNGRIVTIESMQRAVMEEVVRTASADLDRREPPQELSDWPHVMAPDVVRRGAERFLRSLVAAHGSWEGTEFMSAMDSVAAQPYEGRTAVGSLILGKPDHPALSYDLRFEPPLKLRKSRVFRKTLEMSGVAVSLISDGAEIVGLGRAQATYDADSETLFQVTVVARGAWELAHAGVGLMRVENGRAQLPQERISREVFVDTARRVLGDETHPDKLWSQVEGAVDQQHGTMLVVHRDADAEASRLGAQATLIDPTELTAEALAAVTSIDGAVLLRPDATCVAVGVILDGTATASIGDASRGARFNSGMRYQAASPGGCLVVIVSEDGMIDLVPRLPRRVRRFDVERAVQRLEDAAGAADVDFEVATDRADHVSSLAFYLTPEQCARCNASKALIEEARAKSGGAFIRVGWNPLKPDPELDDSYFLPE
;
A
#
# COMPACT_ATOMS: atom_id res chain seq x y z
N MET A 1 -24.21 12.01 29.51
CA MET A 1 -23.40 11.93 30.75
C MET A 1 -21.93 11.94 30.29
N ARG A 2 -20.99 12.61 30.99
CA ARG A 2 -19.58 12.68 30.53
C ARG A 2 -19.01 11.26 30.41
N ARG A 3 -18.43 10.88 29.26
CA ARG A 3 -17.64 9.64 29.09
C ARG A 3 -16.58 9.68 30.19
N THR A 4 -16.79 8.88 31.23
CA THR A 4 -15.81 8.74 32.31
C THR A 4 -14.93 7.59 31.86
N ILE A 5 -13.74 7.91 31.36
CA ILE A 5 -12.70 6.92 31.07
C ILE A 5 -12.50 6.15 32.38
N GLN A 6 -12.81 4.85 32.39
CA GLN A 6 -12.65 4.04 33.59
C GLN A 6 -11.17 3.69 33.76
N GLN A 7 -10.55 3.22 32.68
CA GLN A 7 -9.16 2.83 32.57
C GLN A 7 -8.29 4.05 32.23
N PHE A 8 -8.23 4.99 33.17
CA PHE A 8 -7.52 6.25 33.02
C PHE A 8 -6.01 6.06 33.25
N MET A 9 -5.23 6.29 32.20
CA MET A 9 -3.78 6.43 32.23
C MET A 9 -3.37 7.90 32.29
N TRP A 10 -3.86 8.73 31.35
CA TRP A 10 -3.68 10.18 31.35
C TRP A 10 -4.75 10.90 30.53
N GLY A 11 -4.87 12.22 30.69
CA GLY A 11 -5.99 13.02 30.14
C GLY A 11 -6.12 13.06 28.61
N TYR A 12 -5.04 12.79 27.87
CA TYR A 12 -5.03 12.88 26.41
C TYR A 12 -4.90 11.52 25.70
N GLN A 13 -5.02 10.40 26.42
CA GLN A 13 -4.93 9.06 25.83
C GLN A 13 -5.83 8.85 24.59
N PRO A 14 -7.09 9.35 24.53
CA PRO A 14 -7.93 9.12 23.36
C PRO A 14 -7.47 9.94 22.15
N HIS A 15 -6.95 11.15 22.39
CA HIS A 15 -6.41 12.03 21.34
C HIS A 15 -5.14 11.45 20.72
N PHE A 16 -4.23 10.97 21.56
CA PHE A 16 -2.99 10.35 21.12
C PHE A 16 -3.28 9.09 20.30
N ARG A 17 -4.11 8.18 20.83
CA ARG A 17 -4.53 6.95 20.13
C ARG A 17 -5.19 7.27 18.79
N TYR A 18 -6.13 8.22 18.75
CA TYR A 18 -6.80 8.61 17.52
C TYR A 18 -5.81 9.14 16.47
N SER A 19 -4.84 9.97 16.88
CA SER A 19 -3.81 10.47 15.97
C SER A 19 -2.91 9.35 15.42
N LEU A 20 -2.61 8.33 16.23
CA LEU A 20 -1.89 7.13 15.81
C LEU A 20 -2.67 6.30 14.79
N GLU A 21 -3.96 6.08 15.02
CA GLU A 21 -4.84 5.36 14.10
C GLU A 21 -4.93 6.06 12.74
N LYS A 22 -5.06 7.40 12.74
CA LYS A 22 -5.07 8.18 11.51
C LYS A 22 -3.71 8.16 10.82
N LEU A 23 -2.58 8.19 11.54
CA LEU A 23 -1.26 8.04 10.92
C LEU A 23 -1.14 6.69 10.23
N ALA A 24 -1.51 5.60 10.91
CA ALA A 24 -1.50 4.26 10.33
C ALA A 24 -2.35 4.19 9.05
N ALA A 25 -3.55 4.79 9.05
CA ALA A 25 -4.43 4.79 7.90
C ALA A 25 -3.82 5.52 6.69
N HIS A 26 -3.30 6.74 6.88
CA HIS A 26 -2.67 7.52 5.80
C HIS A 26 -1.40 6.83 5.27
N VAL A 27 -0.62 6.22 6.16
CA VAL A 27 0.60 5.49 5.79
C VAL A 27 0.25 4.28 4.93
N LEU A 28 -0.72 3.46 5.34
CA LEU A 28 -1.20 2.31 4.55
C LEU A 28 -1.73 2.75 3.19
N GLU A 29 -2.59 3.78 3.15
CA GLU A 29 -3.13 4.32 1.91
C GLU A 29 -2.02 4.80 0.96
N SER A 30 -1.01 5.49 1.49
CA SER A 30 0.09 6.03 0.68
C SER A 30 1.01 4.97 0.07
N ILE A 31 1.02 3.75 0.61
CA ILE A 31 1.71 2.60 0.01
C ILE A 31 0.76 1.69 -0.80
N GLY A 32 -0.51 2.10 -0.95
CA GLY A 32 -1.53 1.42 -1.72
C GLY A 32 -2.18 0.22 -1.02
N ILE A 33 -2.22 0.24 0.32
CA ILE A 33 -3.04 -0.66 1.14
C ILE A 33 -4.29 0.07 1.59
N HIS A 34 -5.45 -0.40 1.14
CA HIS A 34 -6.74 0.10 1.62
C HIS A 34 -7.28 -0.81 2.73
N GLY A 35 -7.37 -0.28 3.94
CA GLY A 35 -7.89 -0.97 5.10
C GLY A 35 -8.15 -0.01 6.26
N ALA A 36 -8.85 -0.50 7.29
CA ALA A 36 -9.10 0.24 8.52
C ALA A 36 -8.16 -0.30 9.61
N PRO A 37 -6.96 0.29 9.81
CA PRO A 37 -6.14 -0.06 10.96
C PRO A 37 -6.85 0.35 12.25
N GLU A 38 -6.56 -0.35 13.35
CA GLU A 38 -7.06 0.01 14.67
C GLU A 38 -5.88 0.26 15.59
N ALA A 39 -5.89 1.38 16.32
CA ALA A 39 -4.87 1.70 17.30
C ALA A 39 -5.36 1.41 18.73
N LEU A 40 -4.46 0.88 19.55
CA LEU A 40 -4.65 0.72 20.99
C LEU A 40 -3.51 1.40 21.75
N LEU A 41 -3.78 1.79 22.99
CA LEU A 41 -2.76 2.11 23.98
C LEU A 41 -2.90 1.14 25.14
N ILE A 42 -1.80 0.50 25.52
CA ILE A 42 -1.77 -0.47 26.62
C ILE A 42 -0.85 0.05 27.70
N GLY A 43 -1.41 0.35 28.87
CA GLY A 43 -0.66 0.83 30.03
C GLY A 43 -0.50 -0.25 31.08
N PHE A 44 0.73 -0.53 31.49
CA PHE A 44 1.03 -1.31 32.69
C PHE A 44 1.42 -0.36 33.82
N ARG A 45 0.72 -0.42 34.95
CA ARG A 45 0.99 0.48 36.07
C ARG A 45 2.35 0.18 36.69
N GLU A 46 3.19 1.20 36.82
CA GLU A 46 4.49 1.12 37.50
C GLU A 46 4.44 1.75 38.89
N GLU A 47 3.72 2.87 39.03
CA GLU A 47 3.61 3.65 40.26
C GLU A 47 2.15 4.05 40.54
N GLY A 48 1.90 4.71 41.66
CA GLY A 48 0.56 5.20 42.01
C GLY A 48 -0.42 4.14 42.55
N ALA A 49 -1.61 4.63 42.90
CA ALA A 49 -2.66 3.86 43.60
C ALA A 49 -3.95 3.68 42.76
N SER A 50 -3.86 3.83 41.43
CA SER A 50 -4.97 3.54 40.53
C SER A 50 -5.55 2.14 40.80
N PRO A 51 -6.86 1.90 40.66
CA PRO A 51 -7.43 0.56 40.80
C PRO A 51 -7.10 -0.35 39.59
N TRP A 52 -6.65 0.22 38.47
CA TRP A 52 -6.38 -0.53 37.23
C TRP A 52 -4.88 -0.82 37.10
N PRO A 53 -4.44 -2.08 37.22
CA PRO A 53 -3.04 -2.47 37.02
C PRO A 53 -2.65 -2.49 35.53
N ILE A 54 -3.63 -2.78 34.67
CA ILE A 54 -3.50 -2.78 33.21
C ILE A 54 -4.66 -1.94 32.67
N CYS A 55 -4.35 -1.05 31.75
CA CYS A 55 -5.32 -0.22 31.03
C CYS A 55 -5.22 -0.48 29.54
N ILE A 56 -6.36 -0.58 28.85
CA ILE A 56 -6.46 -0.68 27.39
C ILE A 56 -7.38 0.44 26.88
N GLU A 57 -6.85 1.30 26.02
CA GLU A 57 -7.58 2.39 25.37
C GLU A 57 -7.66 2.11 23.86
N PRO A 58 -8.87 2.09 23.25
CA PRO A 58 -10.17 2.38 23.85
C PRO A 58 -10.77 1.14 24.53
N GLU A 59 -11.54 1.36 25.59
CA GLU A 59 -12.28 0.32 26.30
C GLU A 59 -13.36 -0.37 25.43
N SER A 60 -13.82 0.29 24.36
CA SER A 60 -14.93 -0.17 23.51
C SER A 60 -14.54 -1.21 22.45
N ARG A 61 -13.26 -1.59 22.34
CA ARG A 61 -12.78 -2.57 21.35
C ARG A 61 -12.92 -4.03 21.80
N GLY A 62 -13.41 -4.26 23.03
CA GLY A 62 -13.72 -5.60 23.55
C GLY A 62 -12.51 -6.40 24.05
N TYR A 63 -11.33 -5.77 24.14
CA TYR A 63 -10.16 -6.36 24.80
C TYR A 63 -10.29 -6.20 26.31
N GLU A 64 -10.00 -7.27 27.05
CA GLU A 64 -10.11 -7.31 28.50
C GLU A 64 -8.71 -7.23 29.13
N PRO A 65 -8.43 -6.34 30.09
CA PRO A 65 -7.12 -6.21 30.73
C PRO A 65 -6.58 -7.52 31.33
N SER A 66 -7.47 -8.43 31.75
CA SER A 66 -7.12 -9.75 32.28
C SER A 66 -6.39 -10.64 31.27
N GLN A 67 -6.57 -10.41 29.97
CA GLN A 67 -5.87 -11.14 28.90
C GLN A 67 -4.37 -10.84 28.89
N LEU A 68 -3.95 -9.72 29.46
CA LEU A 68 -2.56 -9.28 29.49
C LEU A 68 -1.90 -9.46 30.86
N ALA A 69 -2.58 -10.12 31.81
CA ALA A 69 -2.12 -10.25 33.19
C ALA A 69 -0.77 -10.97 33.30
N ASP A 70 -0.57 -12.01 32.48
CA ASP A 70 0.61 -12.87 32.52
C ASP A 70 1.73 -12.40 31.56
N VAL A 71 1.50 -11.37 30.75
CA VAL A 71 2.46 -10.87 29.73
C VAL A 71 3.84 -10.57 30.31
N VAL A 72 3.90 -9.99 31.51
CA VAL A 72 5.18 -9.65 32.14
C VAL A 72 5.96 -10.91 32.50
N ALA A 73 5.30 -11.91 33.08
CA ALA A 73 5.93 -13.17 33.44
C ALA A 73 6.34 -13.98 32.20
N VAL A 74 5.46 -14.06 31.19
CA VAL A 74 5.76 -14.72 29.91
C VAL A 74 6.95 -14.06 29.21
N ALA A 75 7.07 -12.74 29.26
CA ALA A 75 8.20 -12.03 28.67
C ALA A 75 9.53 -12.26 29.39
N ASP A 76 9.51 -12.40 30.73
CA ASP A 76 10.70 -12.75 31.51
C ASP A 76 11.17 -14.17 31.17
N ASP A 77 10.25 -15.16 31.10
CA ASP A 77 10.56 -16.53 30.68
C ASP A 77 11.13 -16.59 29.26
N ARG A 78 10.59 -15.78 28.33
CA ARG A 78 11.12 -15.66 26.96
C ARG A 78 12.52 -15.06 26.92
N LEU A 79 12.80 -14.08 27.77
CA LEU A 79 14.13 -13.48 27.83
C LEU A 79 15.18 -14.51 28.28
N GLU A 80 14.85 -15.37 29.23
CA GLU A 80 15.74 -16.46 29.67
C GLU A 80 16.03 -17.46 28.54
N GLN A 81 15.04 -17.73 27.69
CA GLN A 81 15.15 -18.66 26.55
C GLN A 81 15.67 -17.98 25.27
N HIS A 82 15.88 -16.67 25.29
CA HIS A 82 16.26 -15.91 24.09
C HIS A 82 17.66 -16.35 23.58
N PRO A 83 17.87 -16.52 22.25
CA PRO A 83 19.15 -16.98 21.71
C PRO A 83 20.36 -16.13 22.13
N ASP A 84 20.11 -14.85 22.37
CA ASP A 84 21.14 -13.90 22.78
C ASP A 84 21.18 -13.61 24.30
N ALA A 85 20.43 -14.38 25.12
CA ALA A 85 20.37 -14.17 26.58
C ALA A 85 21.76 -14.25 27.24
N GLY A 86 22.65 -15.11 26.73
CA GLY A 86 24.02 -15.26 27.21
C GLY A 86 25.02 -14.23 26.68
N VAL A 87 24.61 -13.25 25.87
CA VAL A 87 25.54 -12.26 25.29
C VAL A 87 25.97 -11.25 26.35
N PHE A 88 27.25 -11.30 26.71
CA PHE A 88 27.87 -10.36 27.64
C PHE A 88 28.45 -9.14 26.90
N TYR A 89 28.27 -7.96 27.49
CA TYR A 89 28.85 -6.71 27.01
C TYR A 89 29.80 -6.20 28.09
N SER A 90 31.05 -5.93 27.72
CA SER A 90 32.11 -5.56 28.68
C SER A 90 31.86 -4.23 29.38
N ASP A 91 31.14 -3.31 28.74
CA ASP A 91 30.70 -2.07 29.33
C ASP A 91 29.35 -2.27 30.05
N ALA A 92 29.31 -2.00 31.36
CA ALA A 92 28.14 -2.26 32.19
C ALA A 92 26.91 -1.46 31.75
N GLY A 93 27.06 -0.17 31.43
CA GLY A 93 25.96 0.68 30.97
C GLY A 93 25.44 0.26 29.59
N HIS A 94 26.30 -0.24 28.70
CA HIS A 94 25.88 -0.84 27.44
C HIS A 94 25.18 -2.20 27.66
N HIS A 95 25.69 -3.03 28.57
CA HIS A 95 25.08 -4.31 28.93
C HIS A 95 23.65 -4.13 29.43
N GLU A 96 23.46 -3.27 30.43
CA GLU A 96 22.14 -2.98 31.00
C GLU A 96 21.15 -2.45 29.94
N ARG A 97 21.59 -1.52 29.09
CA ARG A 97 20.74 -1.00 28.00
C ARG A 97 20.34 -2.09 27.01
N MET A 98 21.26 -2.99 26.64
CA MET A 98 20.97 -4.08 25.71
C MET A 98 20.03 -5.12 26.33
N MET A 99 20.25 -5.48 27.60
CA MET A 99 19.36 -6.40 28.32
C MET A 99 17.96 -5.81 28.49
N LYS A 100 17.86 -4.52 28.84
CA LYS A 100 16.57 -3.82 28.91
C LYS A 100 15.87 -3.77 27.56
N ALA A 101 16.59 -3.46 26.48
CA ALA A 101 16.01 -3.43 25.13
C ALA A 101 15.44 -4.81 24.72
N ARG A 102 16.16 -5.90 25.00
CA ARG A 102 15.70 -7.28 24.75
C ARG A 102 14.48 -7.65 25.58
N LEU A 103 14.45 -7.28 26.85
CA LEU A 103 13.27 -7.50 27.70
C LEU A 103 12.05 -6.78 27.11
N GLU A 104 12.21 -5.53 26.64
CA GLU A 104 11.12 -4.82 25.99
C GLU A 104 10.71 -5.45 24.65
N GLU A 105 11.63 -6.04 23.89
CA GLU A 105 11.29 -6.85 22.70
C GLU A 105 10.42 -8.06 23.09
N CYS A 106 10.83 -8.84 24.10
CA CYS A 106 10.06 -9.99 24.58
C CYS A 106 8.66 -9.60 25.07
N ARG A 107 8.52 -8.45 25.76
CA ARG A 107 7.22 -7.91 26.18
C ARG A 107 6.35 -7.53 25.00
N ARG A 108 6.91 -6.85 24.00
CA ARG A 108 6.19 -6.42 22.80
C ARG A 108 5.65 -7.62 22.03
N ASP A 109 6.46 -8.67 21.87
CA ASP A 109 6.05 -9.90 21.20
C ASP A 109 4.97 -10.64 22.00
N SER A 110 5.11 -10.69 23.33
CA SER A 110 4.08 -11.31 24.20
C SER A 110 2.75 -10.56 24.15
N ILE A 111 2.77 -9.21 24.16
CA ILE A 111 1.56 -8.39 23.99
C ILE A 111 0.90 -8.68 22.64
N ALA A 112 1.69 -8.72 21.55
CA ALA A 112 1.15 -8.97 20.22
C ALA A 112 0.46 -10.35 20.15
N GLU A 113 1.11 -11.40 20.64
CA GLU A 113 0.57 -12.77 20.61
C GLU A 113 -0.70 -12.93 21.45
N GLU A 114 -0.76 -12.36 22.66
CA GLU A 114 -1.97 -12.40 23.49
C GLU A 114 -3.14 -11.67 22.83
N LEU A 115 -2.88 -10.52 22.20
CA LEU A 115 -3.91 -9.80 21.46
C LEU A 115 -4.39 -10.61 20.25
N GLU A 116 -3.50 -11.28 19.52
CA GLU A 116 -3.85 -12.13 18.37
C GLU A 116 -4.65 -13.38 18.77
N GLY A 117 -4.34 -13.97 19.92
CA GLY A 117 -5.07 -15.10 20.49
C GLY A 117 -6.46 -14.76 21.02
N SER A 118 -6.75 -13.48 21.24
CA SER A 118 -8.02 -13.00 21.77
C SER A 118 -9.16 -13.04 20.74
N SER A 119 -10.41 -13.17 21.21
CA SER A 119 -11.58 -13.13 20.32
C SER A 119 -11.70 -11.83 19.51
N PRO A 120 -11.43 -10.62 20.07
CA PRO A 120 -11.44 -9.38 19.28
C PRO A 120 -10.27 -9.25 18.30
N GLY A 121 -9.12 -9.86 18.62
CA GLY A 121 -7.93 -9.85 17.76
C GLY A 121 -7.89 -10.94 16.68
N ALA A 122 -8.85 -11.87 16.70
CA ALA A 122 -8.93 -12.95 15.72
C ALA A 122 -8.90 -12.42 14.27
N GLY A 123 -7.95 -12.91 13.48
CA GLY A 123 -7.76 -12.47 12.08
C GLY A 123 -7.05 -11.12 11.92
N ARG A 124 -6.45 -10.58 12.99
CA ARG A 124 -5.62 -9.36 12.96
C ARG A 124 -4.15 -9.69 13.21
N LEU A 125 -3.27 -8.79 12.77
CA LEU A 125 -1.84 -8.77 13.05
C LEU A 125 -1.55 -7.50 13.87
N PHE A 126 -0.74 -7.61 14.93
CA PHE A 126 -0.47 -6.50 15.83
C PHE A 126 0.99 -6.03 15.76
N PHE A 127 1.18 -4.73 15.74
CA PHE A 127 2.46 -4.04 15.83
C PHE A 127 2.51 -3.31 17.16
N VAL A 128 3.42 -3.71 18.03
CA VAL A 128 3.59 -3.11 19.36
C VAL A 128 4.86 -2.27 19.35
N GLY A 129 4.73 -0.97 19.65
CA GLY A 129 5.84 -0.03 19.77
C GLY A 129 6.62 -0.21 21.08
N TYR A 130 7.71 0.55 21.22
CA TYR A 130 8.44 0.58 22.47
C TYR A 130 7.66 1.40 23.50
N PRO A 131 7.62 0.96 24.76
CA PRO A 131 6.86 1.68 25.76
C PRO A 131 7.55 2.98 26.16
N ARG A 132 6.75 3.91 26.71
CA ARG A 132 7.22 5.08 27.45
C ARG A 132 6.46 5.25 28.74
N ARG A 133 7.11 5.88 29.73
CA ARG A 133 6.44 6.19 30.99
C ARG A 133 5.60 7.45 30.79
N VAL A 134 4.31 7.34 31.04
CA VAL A 134 3.36 8.46 31.04
C VAL A 134 2.66 8.43 32.39
N ASP A 135 2.92 9.44 33.20
CA ASP A 135 2.50 9.50 34.60
C ASP A 135 2.89 8.21 35.37
N ASP A 136 1.89 7.47 35.84
CA ASP A 136 2.01 6.25 36.65
C ASP A 136 2.13 4.96 35.81
N TYR A 137 2.03 5.05 34.49
CA TYR A 137 1.95 3.90 33.60
C TYR A 137 3.11 3.83 32.62
N ARG A 138 3.52 2.60 32.32
CA ARG A 138 4.29 2.25 31.14
C ARG A 138 3.35 1.98 29.98
N VAL A 139 3.30 2.88 29.02
CA VAL A 139 2.35 2.87 27.90
C VAL A 139 3.00 2.38 26.62
N TYR A 140 2.43 1.33 26.03
CA TYR A 140 2.78 0.77 24.72
C TYR A 140 1.80 1.29 23.65
N PRO A 141 2.28 1.94 22.58
CA PRO A 141 1.45 2.24 21.42
C PRO A 141 1.33 1.00 20.54
N VAL A 142 0.10 0.64 20.17
CA VAL A 142 -0.19 -0.56 19.39
C VAL A 142 -1.02 -0.18 18.18
N VAL A 143 -0.72 -0.79 17.03
CA VAL A 143 -1.55 -0.70 15.82
C VAL A 143 -1.79 -2.10 15.29
N SER A 144 -3.00 -2.37 14.84
CA SER A 144 -3.36 -3.65 14.24
C SER A 144 -3.95 -3.48 12.85
N VAL A 145 -3.80 -4.50 12.02
CA VAL A 145 -4.30 -4.58 10.65
C VAL A 145 -4.99 -5.93 10.40
N LEU A 146 -5.88 -6.00 9.42
CA LEU A 146 -6.56 -7.24 9.04
C LEU A 146 -5.62 -8.17 8.26
N ARG A 147 -5.47 -9.42 8.70
CA ARG A 147 -4.64 -10.43 8.01
C ARG A 147 -5.12 -10.70 6.59
N THR A 148 -6.44 -10.72 6.38
CA THR A 148 -7.06 -10.92 5.04
C THR A 148 -6.70 -9.85 4.00
N VAL A 149 -6.28 -8.67 4.45
CA VAL A 149 -5.76 -7.59 3.59
C VAL A 149 -4.23 -7.69 3.53
N TRP A 150 -3.60 -7.89 4.68
CA TRP A 150 -2.15 -7.94 4.82
C TRP A 150 -1.48 -9.03 3.99
N ASP A 151 -2.06 -10.25 4.00
CA ASP A 151 -1.49 -11.43 3.35
C ASP A 151 -1.64 -11.41 1.81
N ARG A 152 -2.30 -10.40 1.24
CA ARG A 152 -2.40 -10.22 -0.22
C ARG A 152 -1.13 -9.65 -0.85
N TYR A 153 -0.29 -9.02 -0.04
CA TYR A 153 0.90 -8.34 -0.53
C TYR A 153 2.13 -9.25 -0.40
N PRO A 154 3.05 -9.20 -1.38
CA PRO A 154 4.27 -9.98 -1.34
C PRO A 154 5.06 -9.80 -0.04
N ARG A 155 5.63 -10.90 0.43
CA ARG A 155 6.58 -10.95 1.55
C ARG A 155 7.59 -12.07 1.31
N LEU A 156 8.77 -11.86 1.87
CA LEU A 156 9.78 -12.89 2.07
C LEU A 156 9.27 -13.88 3.12
N THR A 157 9.65 -15.14 2.95
CA THR A 157 9.28 -16.28 3.80
C THR A 157 10.38 -16.66 4.77
N HIS A 158 11.60 -16.20 4.53
CA HIS A 158 12.78 -16.46 5.35
C HIS A 158 13.33 -15.20 6.00
N VAL A 159 13.61 -15.34 7.29
CA VAL A 159 14.32 -14.32 8.07
C VAL A 159 15.80 -14.68 8.12
N HIS A 160 16.63 -13.91 7.43
CA HIS A 160 18.07 -14.08 7.41
C HIS A 160 18.74 -13.20 8.47
N ARG A 161 19.80 -13.73 9.07
CA ARG A 161 20.58 -13.04 10.10
C ARG A 161 22.02 -12.86 9.65
N ASN A 162 22.50 -11.61 9.60
CA ASN A 162 23.92 -11.29 9.43
C ASN A 162 24.40 -10.52 10.67
N GLY A 163 24.99 -11.25 11.62
CA GLY A 163 25.33 -10.72 12.94
C GLY A 163 24.09 -10.24 13.69
N ARG A 164 24.00 -8.94 13.96
CA ARG A 164 22.84 -8.32 14.64
C ARG A 164 21.76 -7.84 13.69
N ILE A 165 22.01 -7.87 12.38
CA ILE A 165 21.05 -7.40 11.38
C ILE A 165 20.18 -8.58 10.97
N VAL A 166 18.89 -8.34 10.97
CA VAL A 166 17.85 -9.31 10.63
C VAL A 166 17.07 -8.73 9.44
N THR A 167 16.81 -9.54 8.42
CA THR A 167 15.98 -9.11 7.29
C THR A 167 14.55 -8.85 7.76
N ILE A 168 13.94 -7.81 7.19
CA ILE A 168 12.52 -7.55 7.40
C ILE A 168 11.75 -8.21 6.25
N GLU A 169 10.70 -8.96 6.59
CA GLU A 169 9.98 -9.82 5.65
C GLU A 169 9.31 -9.04 4.50
N SER A 170 8.94 -7.78 4.73
CA SER A 170 8.29 -6.98 3.70
C SER A 170 8.39 -5.47 3.95
N MET A 171 8.14 -4.68 2.90
CA MET A 171 8.10 -3.22 3.01
C MET A 171 6.97 -2.76 3.94
N GLN A 172 5.76 -3.32 3.78
CA GLN A 172 4.61 -2.96 4.60
C GLN A 172 4.86 -3.21 6.09
N ARG A 173 5.51 -4.34 6.44
CA ARG A 173 5.96 -4.63 7.81
C ARG A 173 6.89 -3.54 8.33
N ALA A 174 7.93 -3.20 7.56
CA ALA A 174 8.91 -2.19 7.96
C ALA A 174 8.27 -0.81 8.20
N VAL A 175 7.30 -0.45 7.35
CA VAL A 175 6.53 0.78 7.42
C VAL A 175 5.63 0.82 8.66
N MET A 176 4.87 -0.25 8.94
CA MET A 176 4.01 -0.30 10.14
C MET A 176 4.81 -0.28 11.45
N GLU A 177 5.97 -0.94 11.47
CA GLU A 177 6.91 -0.83 12.58
C GLU A 177 7.49 0.59 12.73
N GLU A 178 7.60 1.38 11.64
CA GLU A 178 7.99 2.79 11.72
C GLU A 178 6.85 3.68 12.26
N VAL A 179 5.58 3.34 11.98
CA VAL A 179 4.41 4.01 12.57
C VAL A 179 4.47 3.91 14.10
N VAL A 180 4.60 2.69 14.64
CA VAL A 180 4.64 2.51 16.10
C VAL A 180 5.93 3.04 16.72
N ARG A 181 7.05 3.05 15.98
CA ARG A 181 8.29 3.73 16.42
C ARG A 181 8.11 5.24 16.53
N THR A 182 7.44 5.85 15.55
CA THR A 182 7.11 7.28 15.55
C THR A 182 6.22 7.60 16.75
N ALA A 183 5.19 6.79 17.01
CA ALA A 183 4.36 6.93 18.20
C ALA A 183 5.16 6.79 19.51
N SER A 184 6.07 5.81 19.58
CA SER A 184 6.93 5.60 20.75
C SER A 184 7.82 6.81 21.03
N ALA A 185 8.30 7.49 19.99
CA ALA A 185 9.09 8.73 20.13
C ALA A 185 8.21 9.92 20.58
N ASP A 186 6.98 10.01 20.07
CA ASP A 186 6.06 11.10 20.40
C ASP A 186 5.47 10.99 21.82
N LEU A 187 5.39 9.78 22.39
CA LEU A 187 5.04 9.58 23.81
C LEU A 187 6.03 10.22 24.78
N ASP A 188 7.29 10.46 24.38
CA ASP A 188 8.28 11.16 25.22
C ASP A 188 8.40 12.65 24.91
N ARG A 189 7.77 13.12 23.83
CA ARG A 189 8.09 14.43 23.25
C ARG A 189 7.45 15.59 24.02
N ARG A 190 6.34 15.34 24.72
CA ARG A 190 5.59 16.32 25.50
C ARG A 190 5.11 15.69 26.81
N GLU A 191 5.04 16.48 27.88
CA GLU A 191 4.53 16.04 29.19
C GLU A 191 3.28 16.85 29.57
N PRO A 192 2.08 16.23 29.66
CA PRO A 192 1.75 14.88 29.19
C PRO A 192 1.66 14.82 27.65
N PRO A 193 1.81 13.63 27.04
CA PRO A 193 1.65 13.45 25.60
C PRO A 193 0.23 13.78 25.18
N GLN A 194 0.04 14.51 24.08
CA GLN A 194 -1.28 14.98 23.65
C GLN A 194 -1.74 14.27 22.37
N GLU A 195 -1.03 14.54 21.28
CA GLU A 195 -1.21 14.00 19.94
C GLU A 195 0.18 13.78 19.33
N LEU A 196 0.22 13.07 18.20
CA LEU A 196 1.44 12.94 17.41
C LEU A 196 2.03 14.31 16.99
N SER A 197 3.28 14.29 16.56
CA SER A 197 4.07 15.49 16.44
C SER A 197 3.61 16.52 15.42
N ASP A 198 2.91 16.05 14.39
CA ASP A 198 2.32 16.83 13.31
C ASP A 198 1.06 16.12 12.80
N TRP A 199 0.41 16.69 11.79
CA TRP A 199 -0.77 16.09 11.18
C TRP A 199 -0.43 14.75 10.50
N PRO A 200 -1.24 13.70 10.70
CA PRO A 200 -1.01 12.37 10.12
C PRO A 200 -0.66 12.35 8.63
N HIS A 201 -1.35 13.14 7.81
CA HIS A 201 -1.13 13.22 6.37
C HIS A 201 0.20 13.91 5.98
N VAL A 202 0.72 14.80 6.83
CA VAL A 202 2.03 15.45 6.65
C VAL A 202 3.15 14.50 7.03
N MET A 203 2.96 13.70 8.09
CA MET A 203 3.94 12.74 8.58
C MET A 203 4.06 11.47 7.72
N ALA A 204 2.97 11.04 7.09
CA ALA A 204 2.90 9.76 6.40
C ALA A 204 4.00 9.56 5.33
N PRO A 205 4.30 10.52 4.43
CA PRO A 205 5.37 10.35 3.43
C PRO A 205 6.75 10.06 4.05
N ASP A 206 7.08 10.74 5.15
CA ASP A 206 8.36 10.55 5.84
C ASP A 206 8.43 9.21 6.58
N VAL A 207 7.32 8.77 7.19
CA VAL A 207 7.21 7.45 7.82
C VAL A 207 7.39 6.34 6.78
N VAL A 208 6.73 6.47 5.62
CA VAL A 208 6.89 5.52 4.51
C VAL A 208 8.33 5.48 4.02
N ARG A 209 8.95 6.64 3.79
CA ARG A 209 10.33 6.72 3.34
C ARG A 209 11.29 6.03 4.31
N ARG A 210 11.19 6.31 5.62
CA ARG A 210 12.02 5.65 6.65
C ARG A 210 11.77 4.14 6.74
N GLY A 211 10.51 3.71 6.60
CA GLY A 211 10.13 2.30 6.56
C GLY A 211 10.74 1.56 5.37
N ALA A 212 10.58 2.11 4.16
CA ALA A 212 11.14 1.57 2.92
C ALA A 212 12.67 1.51 2.96
N GLU A 213 13.32 2.58 3.43
CA GLU A 213 14.78 2.63 3.61
C GLU A 213 15.25 1.55 4.60
N ARG A 214 14.51 1.33 5.71
CA ARG A 214 14.84 0.28 6.67
C ARG A 214 14.68 -1.13 6.09
N PHE A 215 13.61 -1.38 5.33
CA PHE A 215 13.42 -2.65 4.62
C PHE A 215 14.59 -2.92 3.67
N LEU A 216 14.89 -2.00 2.76
CA LEU A 216 15.96 -2.16 1.78
C LEU A 216 17.33 -2.30 2.44
N ARG A 217 17.61 -1.49 3.46
CA ARG A 217 18.86 -1.58 4.23
C ARG A 217 19.02 -2.93 4.92
N SER A 218 17.93 -3.54 5.40
CA SER A 218 17.98 -4.88 5.99
C SER A 218 18.45 -5.93 4.98
N LEU A 219 17.98 -5.84 3.73
CA LEU A 219 18.37 -6.74 2.64
C LEU A 219 19.81 -6.51 2.21
N VAL A 220 20.20 -5.25 1.96
CA VAL A 220 21.57 -4.88 1.57
C VAL A 220 22.58 -5.33 2.61
N ALA A 221 22.28 -5.15 3.91
CA ALA A 221 23.19 -5.56 4.96
C ALA A 221 23.25 -7.09 5.16
N ALA A 222 22.17 -7.82 4.91
CA ALA A 222 22.17 -9.28 5.02
C ALA A 222 22.81 -9.98 3.82
N HIS A 223 22.53 -9.49 2.61
CA HIS A 223 22.85 -10.14 1.35
C HIS A 223 23.86 -9.39 0.49
N GLY A 224 24.31 -8.21 0.90
CA GLY A 224 25.36 -7.43 0.23
C GLY A 224 26.43 -6.98 1.23
N SER A 225 26.75 -5.69 1.19
CA SER A 225 27.72 -5.02 2.05
C SER A 225 27.03 -4.20 3.14
N TRP A 226 27.57 -4.27 4.36
CA TRP A 226 27.12 -3.46 5.49
C TRP A 226 27.35 -1.95 5.27
N GLU A 227 28.24 -1.57 4.34
CA GLU A 227 28.51 -0.18 3.96
C GLU A 227 27.48 0.39 2.96
N GLY A 228 26.59 -0.45 2.42
CA GLY A 228 25.57 -0.11 1.43
C GLY A 228 24.38 0.70 1.97
N THR A 229 24.58 1.52 3.01
CA THR A 229 23.50 2.26 3.70
C THR A 229 22.80 3.28 2.82
N GLU A 230 23.44 3.75 1.75
CA GLU A 230 22.91 4.77 0.83
C GLU A 230 22.34 4.17 -0.46
N PHE A 231 22.08 2.85 -0.49
CA PHE A 231 21.62 2.16 -1.69
C PHE A 231 20.34 2.79 -2.28
N MET A 232 19.33 3.09 -1.44
CA MET A 232 18.09 3.73 -1.89
C MET A 232 18.34 5.09 -2.57
N SER A 233 19.15 5.94 -1.93
CA SER A 233 19.51 7.27 -2.45
C SER A 233 20.31 7.19 -3.77
N ALA A 234 21.18 6.18 -3.91
CA ALA A 234 21.90 5.93 -5.16
C ALA A 234 20.94 5.51 -6.29
N MET A 235 19.93 4.68 -5.97
CA MET A 235 18.88 4.29 -6.93
C MET A 235 17.99 5.46 -7.34
N ASP A 236 17.54 6.28 -6.39
CA ASP A 236 16.77 7.49 -6.68
C ASP A 236 17.56 8.45 -7.57
N SER A 237 18.85 8.63 -7.26
CA SER A 237 19.75 9.50 -8.02
C SER A 237 19.97 9.02 -9.45
N VAL A 238 20.16 7.72 -9.67
CA VAL A 238 20.39 7.18 -11.02
C VAL A 238 19.11 7.20 -11.86
N ALA A 239 17.96 6.89 -11.24
CA ALA A 239 16.66 6.90 -11.91
C ALA A 239 16.26 8.31 -12.36
N ALA A 240 16.60 9.34 -11.58
CA ALA A 240 16.29 10.73 -11.91
C ALA A 240 17.16 11.32 -13.04
N GLN A 241 18.33 10.74 -13.33
CA GLN A 241 19.31 11.30 -14.27
C GLN A 241 19.06 10.88 -15.73
N PRO A 242 18.82 11.84 -16.65
CA PRO A 242 18.87 11.54 -18.08
C PRO A 242 20.33 11.28 -18.52
N TYR A 243 20.53 10.43 -19.52
CA TYR A 243 21.81 10.27 -20.22
C TYR A 243 21.54 10.36 -21.72
N GLU A 244 22.27 11.25 -22.42
CA GLU A 244 22.05 11.53 -23.85
C GLU A 244 20.57 11.85 -24.21
N GLY A 245 19.83 12.44 -23.26
CA GLY A 245 18.41 12.79 -23.42
C GLY A 245 17.44 11.61 -23.23
N ARG A 246 17.94 10.40 -23.01
CA ARG A 246 17.13 9.19 -22.79
C ARG A 246 16.96 8.87 -21.29
N THR A 247 15.81 8.28 -20.99
CA THR A 247 15.48 7.75 -19.66
C THR A 247 16.45 6.64 -19.29
N ALA A 248 16.87 6.59 -18.02
CA ALA A 248 17.64 5.49 -17.48
C ALA A 248 16.75 4.25 -17.43
N VAL A 249 17.06 3.23 -18.23
CA VAL A 249 16.47 1.89 -18.12
C VAL A 249 17.61 0.91 -17.95
N GLY A 250 17.48 0.01 -16.99
CA GLY A 250 18.53 -0.95 -16.70
C GLY A 250 18.31 -1.70 -15.41
N SER A 251 19.13 -2.73 -15.21
CA SER A 251 18.89 -3.73 -14.20
C SER A 251 20.17 -4.08 -13.42
N LEU A 252 20.00 -4.36 -12.13
CA LEU A 252 21.04 -4.67 -11.18
C LEU A 252 20.60 -5.84 -10.30
N ILE A 253 21.50 -6.79 -10.06
CA ILE A 253 21.34 -7.86 -9.09
C ILE A 253 22.07 -7.46 -7.81
N LEU A 254 21.32 -7.34 -6.72
CA LEU A 254 21.84 -7.14 -5.37
C LEU A 254 22.14 -8.52 -4.75
N GLY A 255 23.38 -8.73 -4.34
CA GLY A 255 23.83 -9.96 -3.71
C GLY A 255 25.32 -9.94 -3.34
N LYS A 256 25.78 -10.97 -2.63
CA LYS A 256 27.19 -11.07 -2.25
C LYS A 256 28.04 -11.35 -3.50
N PRO A 257 29.17 -10.68 -3.72
CA PRO A 257 29.95 -10.85 -4.95
C PRO A 257 30.51 -12.26 -5.19
N ASP A 258 30.61 -13.06 -4.13
CA ASP A 258 31.05 -14.45 -4.15
C ASP A 258 29.89 -15.46 -4.13
N HIS A 259 28.64 -14.99 -4.29
CA HIS A 259 27.47 -15.86 -4.27
C HIS A 259 27.54 -16.90 -5.41
N PRO A 260 27.38 -18.21 -5.10
CA PRO A 260 27.65 -19.29 -6.06
C PRO A 260 26.70 -19.29 -7.25
N ALA A 261 25.50 -18.73 -7.10
CA ALA A 261 24.52 -18.59 -8.18
C ALA A 261 24.72 -17.35 -9.06
N LEU A 262 25.79 -16.56 -8.86
CA LEU A 262 26.13 -15.44 -9.75
C LEU A 262 27.11 -15.91 -10.82
N SER A 263 26.83 -15.56 -12.08
CA SER A 263 27.75 -15.73 -13.20
C SER A 263 28.20 -14.36 -13.68
N TYR A 264 29.52 -14.13 -13.71
CA TYR A 264 30.10 -12.88 -14.18
C TYR A 264 30.51 -12.99 -15.64
N ASP A 265 30.03 -12.05 -16.46
CA ASP A 265 30.51 -11.87 -17.84
C ASP A 265 31.77 -10.99 -17.85
N LEU A 266 31.80 -9.97 -16.98
CA LEU A 266 33.01 -9.20 -16.68
C LEU A 266 32.99 -8.68 -15.24
N ARG A 267 34.17 -8.36 -14.72
CA ARG A 267 34.37 -7.72 -13.41
C ARG A 267 35.08 -6.39 -13.59
N PHE A 268 34.68 -5.39 -12.82
CA PHE A 268 35.32 -4.09 -12.79
C PHE A 268 36.50 -4.13 -11.81
N GLU A 269 37.65 -3.62 -12.25
CA GLU A 269 38.84 -3.48 -11.42
C GLU A 269 39.37 -2.03 -11.51
N PRO A 270 39.23 -1.22 -10.45
CA PRO A 270 38.52 -1.51 -9.20
C PRO A 270 36.97 -1.51 -9.37
N PRO A 271 36.21 -2.07 -8.40
CA PRO A 271 34.76 -1.91 -8.35
C PRO A 271 34.31 -0.45 -8.36
N LEU A 272 33.10 -0.18 -8.87
CA LEU A 272 32.58 1.17 -9.07
C LEU A 272 31.62 1.56 -7.95
N LYS A 273 31.90 2.65 -7.23
CA LYS A 273 31.03 3.11 -6.13
C LYS A 273 29.65 3.58 -6.63
N LEU A 274 28.57 3.01 -6.09
CA LEU A 274 27.19 3.37 -6.46
C LEU A 274 26.85 4.83 -6.22
N ARG A 275 27.39 5.42 -5.14
CA ARG A 275 27.20 6.84 -4.78
C ARG A 275 27.68 7.81 -5.86
N LYS A 276 28.56 7.39 -6.77
CA LYS A 276 28.99 8.18 -7.92
C LYS A 276 27.94 8.09 -9.03
N SER A 277 26.82 8.81 -8.87
CA SER A 277 25.64 8.73 -9.73
C SER A 277 25.92 8.83 -11.24
N ARG A 278 26.84 9.70 -11.68
CA ARG A 278 27.23 9.79 -13.11
C ARG A 278 27.92 8.52 -13.64
N VAL A 279 28.75 7.91 -12.80
CA VAL A 279 29.44 6.64 -13.15
C VAL A 279 28.43 5.51 -13.14
N PHE A 280 27.63 5.40 -12.08
CA PHE A 280 26.57 4.41 -11.99
C PHE A 280 25.62 4.50 -13.20
N ARG A 281 25.15 5.71 -13.53
CA ARG A 281 24.31 5.97 -14.71
C ARG A 281 24.95 5.46 -16.00
N LYS A 282 26.22 5.75 -16.24
CA LYS A 282 26.95 5.29 -17.43
C LYS A 282 27.10 3.77 -17.47
N THR A 283 27.37 3.15 -16.32
CA THR A 283 27.51 1.70 -16.24
C THR A 283 26.17 0.98 -16.38
N LEU A 284 25.08 1.58 -15.90
CA LEU A 284 23.72 1.04 -16.04
C LEU A 284 23.31 0.86 -17.51
N GLU A 285 23.79 1.72 -18.42
CA GLU A 285 23.60 1.57 -19.88
C GLU A 285 24.17 0.25 -20.45
N MET A 286 25.06 -0.42 -19.73
CA MET A 286 25.61 -1.72 -20.14
C MET A 286 24.70 -2.89 -19.75
N SER A 287 23.66 -2.64 -18.95
CA SER A 287 22.66 -3.66 -18.61
C SER A 287 21.56 -3.75 -19.67
N GLY A 288 20.90 -4.90 -19.75
CA GLY A 288 19.82 -5.16 -20.71
C GLY A 288 19.01 -6.38 -20.29
N VAL A 289 18.30 -6.98 -21.25
CA VAL A 289 17.40 -8.12 -20.99
C VAL A 289 18.17 -9.36 -20.50
N ALA A 290 19.39 -9.60 -21.00
CA ALA A 290 20.15 -10.83 -20.73
C ALA A 290 21.24 -10.68 -19.64
N VAL A 291 21.58 -9.44 -19.27
CA VAL A 291 22.72 -9.13 -18.39
C VAL A 291 22.36 -7.95 -17.50
N SER A 292 22.62 -8.08 -16.20
CA SER A 292 22.45 -7.04 -15.19
C SER A 292 23.79 -6.62 -14.60
N LEU A 293 23.84 -5.44 -14.00
CA LEU A 293 24.93 -5.10 -13.08
C LEU A 293 24.89 -6.03 -11.87
N ILE A 294 26.04 -6.36 -11.30
CA ILE A 294 26.12 -7.09 -10.03
C ILE A 294 26.66 -6.15 -8.96
N SER A 295 25.95 -6.00 -7.85
CA SER A 295 26.32 -5.10 -6.77
C SER A 295 26.06 -5.70 -5.40
N ASP A 296 26.90 -5.32 -4.44
CA ASP A 296 26.70 -5.61 -3.02
C ASP A 296 25.93 -4.49 -2.29
N GLY A 297 25.42 -3.49 -3.01
CA GLY A 297 24.72 -2.34 -2.46
C GLY A 297 25.61 -1.16 -2.05
N ALA A 298 26.93 -1.32 -2.00
CA ALA A 298 27.89 -0.22 -1.87
C ALA A 298 28.62 0.05 -3.20
N GLU A 299 29.02 -1.01 -3.88
CA GLU A 299 29.81 -0.98 -5.10
C GLU A 299 29.21 -1.91 -6.18
N ILE A 300 29.44 -1.55 -7.43
CA ILE A 300 29.14 -2.36 -8.61
C ILE A 300 30.40 -3.14 -8.93
N VAL A 301 30.32 -4.46 -8.83
CA VAL A 301 31.46 -5.36 -8.97
C VAL A 301 31.65 -5.81 -10.42
N GLY A 302 30.58 -5.88 -11.21
CA GLY A 302 30.67 -6.34 -12.60
C GLY A 302 29.34 -6.34 -13.33
N LEU A 303 29.34 -7.03 -14.46
CA LEU A 303 28.14 -7.37 -15.24
C LEU A 303 28.00 -8.89 -15.27
N GLY A 304 26.78 -9.37 -15.21
CA GLY A 304 26.51 -10.80 -15.23
C GLY A 304 25.04 -11.12 -15.05
N ARG A 305 24.76 -12.33 -14.58
CA ARG A 305 23.39 -12.84 -14.41
C ARG A 305 23.30 -13.81 -13.24
N ALA A 306 22.10 -13.95 -12.68
CA ALA A 306 21.79 -15.08 -11.82
C ALA A 306 21.72 -16.35 -12.67
N GLN A 307 22.31 -17.44 -12.17
CA GLN A 307 22.27 -18.73 -12.83
C GLN A 307 20.88 -19.34 -12.70
N ALA A 308 20.46 -20.13 -13.70
CA ALA A 308 19.18 -20.85 -13.68
C ALA A 308 19.07 -21.87 -12.53
N THR A 309 20.19 -22.23 -11.92
CA THR A 309 20.31 -23.10 -10.74
C THR A 309 20.09 -22.35 -9.42
N TYR A 310 19.81 -21.05 -9.45
CA TYR A 310 19.48 -20.28 -8.26
C TYR A 310 18.20 -20.84 -7.61
N ASP A 311 18.31 -21.16 -6.32
CA ASP A 311 17.19 -21.58 -5.50
C ASP A 311 16.40 -20.35 -5.05
N ALA A 312 15.18 -20.17 -5.58
CA ALA A 312 14.32 -19.05 -5.24
C ALA A 312 13.95 -19.05 -3.75
N ASP A 313 13.76 -20.21 -3.15
CA ASP A 313 13.41 -20.36 -1.73
C ASP A 313 14.53 -19.87 -0.80
N SER A 314 15.77 -19.70 -1.31
CA SER A 314 16.88 -19.19 -0.53
C SER A 314 16.80 -17.68 -0.21
N GLU A 315 16.01 -16.90 -0.97
CA GLU A 315 15.77 -15.47 -0.74
C GLU A 315 17.04 -14.61 -0.59
N THR A 316 18.13 -14.95 -1.29
CA THR A 316 19.44 -14.28 -1.13
C THR A 316 19.87 -13.33 -2.24
N LEU A 317 19.21 -13.36 -3.40
CA LEU A 317 19.46 -12.47 -4.53
C LEU A 317 18.21 -11.66 -4.86
N PHE A 318 18.40 -10.38 -5.14
CA PHE A 318 17.33 -9.44 -5.44
C PHE A 318 17.59 -8.71 -6.75
N GLN A 319 16.57 -8.59 -7.58
CA GLN A 319 16.61 -7.81 -8.81
C GLN A 319 16.15 -6.40 -8.51
N VAL A 320 16.93 -5.41 -8.96
CA VAL A 320 16.57 -3.99 -8.92
C VAL A 320 16.55 -3.49 -10.35
N THR A 321 15.45 -2.88 -10.77
CA THR A 321 15.27 -2.42 -12.15
C THR A 321 14.85 -0.96 -12.15
N VAL A 322 15.59 -0.13 -12.89
CA VAL A 322 15.13 1.22 -13.22
C VAL A 322 14.19 1.09 -14.40
N VAL A 323 12.91 1.36 -14.18
CA VAL A 323 11.82 1.11 -15.14
C VAL A 323 11.46 2.35 -15.93
N ALA A 324 11.57 3.53 -15.31
CA ALA A 324 11.31 4.80 -15.97
C ALA A 324 12.07 5.94 -15.26
N ARG A 325 11.92 7.17 -15.76
CA ARG A 325 12.57 8.34 -15.18
C ARG A 325 12.03 8.57 -13.78
N GLY A 326 12.94 8.57 -12.80
CA GLY A 326 12.59 8.70 -11.39
C GLY A 326 11.89 7.47 -10.80
N ALA A 327 11.80 6.35 -11.52
CA ALA A 327 11.08 5.15 -11.09
C ALA A 327 11.97 3.90 -11.13
N TRP A 328 11.98 3.14 -10.05
CA TRP A 328 12.67 1.85 -9.97
C TRP A 328 11.94 0.87 -9.06
N GLU A 329 12.19 -0.41 -9.27
CA GLU A 329 11.53 -1.53 -8.61
C GLU A 329 12.55 -2.47 -7.99
N LEU A 330 12.18 -3.06 -6.86
CA LEU A 330 12.86 -4.17 -6.21
C LEU A 330 11.97 -5.41 -6.35
N ALA A 331 12.56 -6.51 -6.79
CA ALA A 331 11.90 -7.80 -6.94
C ALA A 331 12.79 -8.94 -6.45
N HIS A 332 12.16 -10.06 -6.10
CA HIS A 332 12.82 -11.33 -5.82
C HIS A 332 12.12 -12.43 -6.62
N ALA A 333 12.88 -13.24 -7.36
CA ALA A 333 12.34 -14.31 -8.21
C ALA A 333 11.16 -13.89 -9.11
N GLY A 334 11.19 -12.66 -9.63
CA GLY A 334 10.13 -12.09 -10.47
C GLY A 334 8.94 -11.49 -9.70
N VAL A 335 8.86 -11.69 -8.38
CA VAL A 335 7.83 -11.08 -7.53
C VAL A 335 8.31 -9.70 -7.08
N GLY A 336 7.56 -8.66 -7.44
CA GLY A 336 7.82 -7.30 -6.95
C GLY A 336 7.67 -7.22 -5.44
N LEU A 337 8.57 -6.53 -4.77
CA LEU A 337 8.55 -6.30 -3.31
C LEU A 337 8.36 -4.82 -2.95
N MET A 338 8.85 -3.91 -3.79
CA MET A 338 8.77 -2.46 -3.58
C MET A 338 8.93 -1.73 -4.91
N ARG A 339 8.19 -0.65 -5.11
CA ARG A 339 8.41 0.32 -6.20
C ARG A 339 8.66 1.70 -5.59
N VAL A 340 9.60 2.45 -6.15
CA VAL A 340 9.85 3.83 -5.76
C VAL A 340 9.69 4.70 -6.97
N GLU A 341 8.86 5.73 -6.85
CA GLU A 341 8.61 6.70 -7.91
C GLU A 341 8.75 8.12 -7.38
N ASN A 342 9.66 8.89 -7.98
CA ASN A 342 9.98 10.25 -7.57
C ASN A 342 10.26 10.37 -6.06
N GLY A 343 10.98 9.38 -5.51
CA GLY A 343 11.32 9.27 -4.08
C GLY A 343 10.18 8.78 -3.17
N ARG A 344 9.01 8.46 -3.72
CA ARG A 344 7.86 7.92 -2.96
C ARG A 344 7.83 6.41 -3.11
N ALA A 345 8.11 5.70 -2.02
CA ALA A 345 8.02 4.25 -1.97
C ALA A 345 6.56 3.80 -1.85
N GLN A 346 6.20 2.77 -2.61
CA GLN A 346 4.88 2.13 -2.61
C GLN A 346 5.07 0.62 -2.74
N LEU A 347 4.05 -0.14 -2.33
CA LEU A 347 4.03 -1.55 -2.70
C LEU A 347 3.83 -1.65 -4.21
N PRO A 348 4.40 -2.67 -4.86
CA PRO A 348 4.07 -2.96 -6.24
C PRO A 348 2.56 -3.12 -6.32
N GLN A 349 1.90 -2.16 -6.94
CA GLN A 349 0.49 -2.25 -7.23
C GLN A 349 0.36 -3.23 -8.40
N GLU A 350 -0.62 -4.12 -8.34
CA GLU A 350 -1.05 -4.78 -9.55
C GLU A 350 -1.43 -3.69 -10.55
N ARG A 351 -0.74 -3.67 -11.70
CA ARG A 351 -1.37 -3.27 -12.96
C ARG A 351 -2.75 -3.93 -12.94
N ILE A 352 -3.84 -3.16 -13.13
CA ILE A 352 -5.23 -3.62 -12.95
C ILE A 352 -5.34 -5.13 -13.04
N SER A 353 -5.77 -5.78 -11.96
CA SER A 353 -5.78 -7.24 -11.95
C SER A 353 -6.60 -7.76 -13.11
N ARG A 354 -6.15 -8.89 -13.67
CA ARG A 354 -6.84 -9.55 -14.78
C ARG A 354 -8.31 -9.75 -14.44
N GLU A 355 -8.63 -10.06 -13.19
CA GLU A 355 -9.98 -10.21 -12.66
C GLU A 355 -10.80 -8.91 -12.79
N VAL A 356 -10.24 -7.76 -12.39
CA VAL A 356 -10.89 -6.45 -12.51
C VAL A 356 -11.09 -6.08 -13.98
N PHE A 357 -10.10 -6.34 -14.83
CA PHE A 357 -10.23 -6.14 -16.27
C PHE A 357 -11.35 -6.99 -16.86
N VAL A 358 -11.35 -8.29 -16.58
CA VAL A 358 -12.34 -9.25 -17.08
C VAL A 358 -13.74 -8.89 -16.61
N ASP A 359 -13.93 -8.52 -15.33
CA ASP A 359 -15.23 -8.06 -14.81
C ASP A 359 -15.70 -6.80 -15.54
N THR A 360 -14.82 -5.80 -15.68
CA THR A 360 -15.14 -4.54 -16.36
C THR A 360 -15.48 -4.77 -17.83
N ALA A 361 -14.66 -5.54 -18.55
CA ALA A 361 -14.88 -5.84 -19.96
C ALA A 361 -16.23 -6.53 -20.19
N ARG A 362 -16.57 -7.54 -19.38
CA ARG A 362 -17.87 -8.23 -19.47
C ARG A 362 -19.05 -7.27 -19.21
N ARG A 363 -18.93 -6.41 -18.21
CA ARG A 363 -20.00 -5.45 -17.84
C ARG A 363 -20.19 -4.38 -18.91
N VAL A 364 -19.10 -3.87 -19.49
CA VAL A 364 -19.12 -2.79 -20.48
C VAL A 364 -19.42 -3.30 -21.88
N LEU A 365 -18.95 -4.48 -22.27
CA LEU A 365 -19.02 -4.97 -23.66
C LEU A 365 -20.05 -6.08 -23.88
N GLY A 366 -20.51 -6.74 -22.80
CA GLY A 366 -21.48 -7.83 -22.84
C GLY A 366 -20.85 -9.21 -23.01
N ASP A 367 -21.71 -10.21 -23.22
CA ASP A 367 -21.32 -11.63 -23.20
C ASP A 367 -20.50 -12.08 -24.43
N GLU A 368 -20.61 -11.37 -25.54
CA GLU A 368 -19.84 -11.62 -26.79
C GLU A 368 -18.36 -11.22 -26.67
N THR A 369 -17.94 -10.66 -25.53
CA THR A 369 -16.55 -10.25 -25.33
C THR A 369 -15.65 -11.45 -25.05
N HIS A 370 -14.44 -11.42 -25.61
CA HIS A 370 -13.36 -12.37 -25.32
C HIS A 370 -12.31 -11.71 -24.43
N PRO A 371 -12.55 -11.60 -23.11
CA PRO A 371 -11.72 -10.78 -22.23
C PRO A 371 -10.30 -11.33 -22.08
N ASP A 372 -10.12 -12.64 -22.23
CA ASP A 372 -8.80 -13.26 -22.19
C ASP A 372 -7.92 -12.83 -23.38
N LYS A 373 -8.51 -12.74 -24.58
CA LYS A 373 -7.80 -12.26 -25.77
C LYS A 373 -7.50 -10.77 -25.68
N LEU A 374 -8.47 -9.99 -25.21
CA LEU A 374 -8.29 -8.56 -24.98
C LEU A 374 -7.19 -8.30 -23.94
N TRP A 375 -7.15 -9.10 -22.87
CA TRP A 375 -6.09 -9.01 -21.85
C TRP A 375 -4.71 -9.24 -22.44
N SER A 376 -4.52 -10.21 -23.34
CA SER A 376 -3.24 -10.41 -24.03
C SER A 376 -2.81 -9.19 -24.87
N GLN A 377 -3.76 -8.44 -25.43
CA GLN A 377 -3.47 -7.17 -26.11
C GLN A 377 -3.04 -6.08 -25.12
N VAL A 378 -3.68 -6.03 -23.95
CA VAL A 378 -3.29 -5.12 -22.86
C VAL A 378 -1.88 -5.45 -22.36
N GLU A 379 -1.56 -6.72 -22.13
CA GLU A 379 -0.21 -7.15 -21.74
C GLU A 379 0.83 -6.74 -22.78
N GLY A 380 0.58 -6.99 -24.06
CA GLY A 380 1.46 -6.56 -25.14
C GLY A 380 1.63 -5.04 -25.25
N ALA A 381 0.60 -4.27 -24.87
CA ALA A 381 0.66 -2.81 -24.82
C ALA A 381 1.47 -2.29 -23.62
N VAL A 382 1.52 -3.05 -22.53
CA VAL A 382 2.28 -2.72 -21.32
C VAL A 382 3.79 -2.91 -21.50
N ASP A 383 4.20 -3.84 -22.35
CA ASP A 383 5.61 -4.03 -22.69
C ASP A 383 6.17 -2.92 -23.62
N GLN A 384 5.32 -1.98 -24.05
CA GLN A 384 5.73 -0.85 -24.89
C GLN A 384 6.42 0.24 -24.07
N GLN A 385 7.46 0.85 -24.64
CA GLN A 385 8.20 1.97 -24.02
C GLN A 385 7.45 3.31 -24.08
N HIS A 386 6.29 3.34 -24.74
CA HIS A 386 5.48 4.55 -24.95
C HIS A 386 4.05 4.29 -24.51
N GLY A 387 3.38 5.33 -24.01
CA GLY A 387 1.98 5.21 -23.59
C GLY A 387 1.09 4.77 -24.75
N THR A 388 0.27 3.75 -24.52
CA THR A 388 -0.59 3.11 -25.52
C THR A 388 -2.06 3.31 -25.14
N MET A 389 -2.94 3.43 -26.13
CA MET A 389 -4.39 3.46 -25.91
C MET A 389 -5.07 2.41 -26.77
N LEU A 390 -5.80 1.51 -26.12
CA LEU A 390 -6.66 0.53 -26.76
C LEU A 390 -8.10 0.94 -26.52
N VAL A 391 -8.92 0.96 -27.57
CA VAL A 391 -10.35 1.23 -27.48
C VAL A 391 -11.08 0.00 -27.97
N VAL A 392 -11.85 -0.61 -27.09
CA VAL A 392 -12.73 -1.73 -27.45
C VAL A 392 -14.13 -1.19 -27.58
N HIS A 393 -14.70 -1.23 -28.78
CA HIS A 393 -16.02 -0.69 -29.07
C HIS A 393 -16.97 -1.80 -29.50
N ARG A 394 -18.21 -1.83 -28.97
CA ARG A 394 -19.21 -2.87 -29.32
C ARG A 394 -19.47 -2.92 -30.83
N ASP A 395 -19.65 -1.74 -31.44
CA ASP A 395 -19.85 -1.58 -32.88
C ASP A 395 -18.57 -1.06 -33.59
N ALA A 396 -17.43 -1.71 -33.35
CA ALA A 396 -16.12 -1.19 -33.81
C ALA A 396 -16.03 -0.93 -35.33
N ASP A 397 -16.72 -1.70 -36.17
CA ASP A 397 -16.73 -1.51 -37.63
C ASP A 397 -17.43 -0.22 -38.07
N ALA A 398 -18.59 0.06 -37.49
CA ALA A 398 -19.32 1.29 -37.74
C ALA A 398 -18.53 2.49 -37.20
N GLU A 399 -17.89 2.32 -36.05
CA GLU A 399 -17.10 3.35 -35.41
C GLU A 399 -15.80 3.65 -36.17
N ALA A 400 -15.11 2.62 -36.67
CA ALA A 400 -13.96 2.78 -37.56
C ALA A 400 -14.33 3.56 -38.83
N SER A 401 -15.51 3.29 -39.39
CA SER A 401 -16.04 4.01 -40.55
C SER A 401 -16.35 5.48 -40.22
N ARG A 402 -16.96 5.74 -39.06
CA ARG A 402 -17.28 7.10 -38.59
C ARG A 402 -16.02 7.94 -38.37
N LEU A 403 -15.00 7.35 -37.74
CA LEU A 403 -13.72 7.98 -37.43
C LEU A 403 -12.70 7.92 -38.59
N GLY A 404 -13.06 7.37 -39.74
CA GLY A 404 -12.11 7.04 -40.81
C GLY A 404 -11.35 8.22 -41.42
N ALA A 405 -11.86 9.45 -41.29
CA ALA A 405 -11.12 10.65 -41.70
C ALA A 405 -9.92 10.97 -40.78
N GLN A 406 -9.90 10.40 -39.57
CA GLN A 406 -8.90 10.62 -38.52
C GLN A 406 -8.41 9.29 -37.91
N ALA A 407 -8.42 8.23 -38.72
CA ALA A 407 -7.97 6.89 -38.38
C ALA A 407 -7.39 6.22 -39.62
N THR A 408 -6.49 5.25 -39.43
CA THR A 408 -6.06 4.35 -40.50
C THR A 408 -6.88 3.06 -40.40
N LEU A 409 -7.84 2.87 -41.31
CA LEU A 409 -8.58 1.62 -41.42
C LEU A 409 -7.64 0.52 -41.93
N ILE A 410 -7.79 -0.67 -41.35
CA ILE A 410 -7.03 -1.86 -41.76
C ILE A 410 -7.99 -2.99 -42.12
N ASP A 411 -7.50 -3.99 -42.82
CA ASP A 411 -8.22 -5.25 -42.94
C ASP A 411 -8.31 -5.88 -41.54
N PRO A 412 -9.52 -6.26 -41.05
CA PRO A 412 -9.67 -6.75 -39.69
C PRO A 412 -8.75 -7.94 -39.38
N THR A 413 -7.92 -7.80 -38.34
CA THR A 413 -6.88 -8.79 -38.02
C THR A 413 -6.60 -8.83 -36.52
N GLU A 414 -6.28 -10.02 -36.00
CA GLU A 414 -5.72 -10.17 -34.65
C GLU A 414 -4.25 -9.73 -34.67
N LEU A 415 -3.89 -8.75 -33.83
CA LEU A 415 -2.51 -8.25 -33.76
C LEU A 415 -1.62 -9.20 -32.96
N THR A 416 -0.46 -9.56 -33.52
CA THR A 416 0.63 -10.15 -32.73
C THR A 416 1.29 -9.09 -31.85
N ALA A 417 2.10 -9.49 -30.88
CA ALA A 417 2.83 -8.55 -30.02
C ALA A 417 3.74 -7.61 -30.83
N GLU A 418 4.40 -8.13 -31.87
CA GLU A 418 5.26 -7.33 -32.77
C GLU A 418 4.45 -6.36 -33.62
N ALA A 419 3.29 -6.80 -34.13
CA ALA A 419 2.39 -5.96 -34.91
C ALA A 419 1.80 -4.84 -34.02
N LEU A 420 1.38 -5.17 -32.80
CA LEU A 420 0.91 -4.21 -31.82
C LEU A 420 1.98 -3.15 -31.54
N ALA A 421 3.21 -3.57 -31.24
CA ALA A 421 4.34 -2.67 -31.00
C ALA A 421 4.59 -1.71 -32.17
N ALA A 422 4.50 -2.22 -33.40
CA ALA A 422 4.67 -1.41 -34.60
C ALA A 422 3.56 -0.37 -34.76
N VAL A 423 2.29 -0.75 -34.58
CA VAL A 423 1.16 0.19 -34.77
C VAL A 423 1.00 1.16 -33.61
N THR A 424 1.48 0.84 -32.41
CA THR A 424 1.45 1.77 -31.26
C THR A 424 2.62 2.75 -31.27
N SER A 425 3.52 2.67 -32.25
CA SER A 425 4.61 3.64 -32.44
C SER A 425 4.13 4.98 -33.01
N ILE A 426 2.92 5.02 -33.56
CA ILE A 426 2.26 6.25 -34.02
C ILE A 426 1.30 6.78 -32.95
N ASP A 427 1.02 8.08 -32.99
CA ASP A 427 0.03 8.70 -32.11
C ASP A 427 -1.40 8.24 -32.44
N GLY A 428 -2.23 8.14 -31.40
CA GLY A 428 -3.64 7.74 -31.50
C GLY A 428 -3.94 6.45 -30.73
N ALA A 429 -5.13 5.90 -30.96
CA ALA A 429 -5.59 4.67 -30.34
C ALA A 429 -5.63 3.50 -31.34
N VAL A 430 -5.59 2.28 -30.82
CA VAL A 430 -5.92 1.05 -31.54
C VAL A 430 -7.39 0.72 -31.27
N LEU A 431 -8.19 0.59 -32.32
CA LEU A 431 -9.61 0.26 -32.22
C LEU A 431 -9.82 -1.24 -32.42
N LEU A 432 -10.42 -1.87 -31.41
CA LEU A 432 -10.64 -3.31 -31.29
C LEU A 432 -12.15 -3.60 -31.22
N ARG A 433 -12.53 -4.75 -31.77
CA ARG A 433 -13.81 -5.41 -31.50
C ARG A 433 -13.80 -6.12 -30.14
N PRO A 434 -14.97 -6.47 -29.56
CA PRO A 434 -15.07 -7.27 -28.33
C PRO A 434 -14.35 -8.63 -28.37
N ASP A 435 -14.09 -9.17 -29.57
CA ASP A 435 -13.38 -10.42 -29.83
C ASP A 435 -11.86 -10.29 -29.95
N ALA A 436 -11.32 -9.08 -29.72
CA ALA A 436 -9.92 -8.67 -29.87
C ALA A 436 -9.42 -8.51 -31.32
N THR A 437 -10.29 -8.51 -32.32
CA THR A 437 -9.92 -8.17 -33.70
C THR A 437 -9.68 -6.67 -33.83
N CYS A 438 -8.53 -6.25 -34.36
CA CYS A 438 -8.25 -4.85 -34.66
C CYS A 438 -8.86 -4.45 -36.01
N VAL A 439 -9.51 -3.29 -36.05
CA VAL A 439 -10.18 -2.75 -37.25
C VAL A 439 -9.63 -1.40 -37.71
N ALA A 440 -8.96 -0.66 -36.82
CA ALA A 440 -8.30 0.59 -37.16
C ALA A 440 -7.16 0.92 -36.17
N VAL A 441 -6.16 1.66 -36.64
CA VAL A 441 -5.00 2.12 -35.86
C VAL A 441 -4.77 3.62 -36.03
N GLY A 442 -4.06 4.25 -35.09
CA GLY A 442 -3.82 5.70 -35.11
C GLY A 442 -5.12 6.50 -35.00
N VAL A 443 -6.12 5.95 -34.29
CA VAL A 443 -7.45 6.54 -34.18
C VAL A 443 -7.40 7.77 -33.27
N ILE A 444 -7.75 8.94 -33.80
CA ILE A 444 -7.93 10.14 -33.01
C ILE A 444 -9.35 10.13 -32.45
N LEU A 445 -9.47 10.02 -31.12
CA LEU A 445 -10.77 10.01 -30.45
C LEU A 445 -11.36 11.43 -30.37
N ASP A 446 -12.64 11.54 -30.69
CA ASP A 446 -13.42 12.75 -30.46
C ASP A 446 -14.05 12.76 -29.05
N GLY A 447 -14.78 13.81 -28.71
CA GLY A 447 -15.45 13.96 -27.42
C GLY A 447 -15.49 15.41 -26.95
N THR A 448 -16.47 15.74 -26.12
CA THR A 448 -16.69 17.11 -25.65
C THR A 448 -16.02 17.35 -24.29
N ALA A 449 -15.28 18.45 -24.18
CA ALA A 449 -14.77 18.89 -22.88
C ALA A 449 -15.91 19.49 -22.04
N THR A 450 -16.11 18.97 -20.83
CA THR A 450 -17.13 19.45 -19.89
C THR A 450 -16.48 19.72 -18.54
N ALA A 451 -17.16 20.48 -17.67
CA ALA A 451 -16.62 20.81 -16.34
C ALA A 451 -16.44 19.58 -15.43
N SER A 452 -17.12 18.47 -15.72
CA SER A 452 -17.12 17.25 -14.92
C SER A 452 -16.22 16.14 -15.49
N ILE A 453 -15.62 16.32 -16.67
CA ILE A 453 -14.85 15.27 -17.36
C ILE A 453 -13.45 15.79 -17.72
N GLY A 454 -12.45 15.17 -17.13
CA GLY A 454 -11.03 15.43 -17.38
C GLY A 454 -10.26 15.72 -16.09
N ASP A 455 -8.95 15.54 -16.16
CA ASP A 455 -8.01 15.79 -15.07
C ASP A 455 -6.77 16.48 -15.64
N ALA A 456 -6.55 17.74 -15.24
CA ALA A 456 -5.43 18.56 -15.70
C ALA A 456 -4.06 18.02 -15.26
N SER A 457 -4.01 17.14 -14.26
CA SER A 457 -2.78 16.46 -13.84
C SER A 457 -2.42 15.27 -14.74
N ARG A 458 -3.36 14.80 -15.58
CA ARG A 458 -3.20 13.63 -16.46
C ARG A 458 -2.93 14.04 -17.91
N GLY A 459 -2.31 13.14 -18.67
CA GLY A 459 -1.91 13.38 -20.06
C GLY A 459 -3.05 13.43 -21.08
N ALA A 460 -2.71 13.78 -22.32
CA ALA A 460 -3.67 13.92 -23.42
C ALA A 460 -4.47 12.64 -23.69
N ARG A 461 -3.80 11.47 -23.67
CA ARG A 461 -4.44 10.15 -23.85
C ARG A 461 -5.53 9.88 -22.82
N PHE A 462 -5.23 10.10 -21.55
CA PHE A 462 -6.20 9.93 -20.47
C PHE A 462 -7.42 10.83 -20.68
N ASN A 463 -7.17 12.12 -20.91
CA ASN A 463 -8.24 13.09 -21.09
C ASN A 463 -9.07 12.87 -22.38
N SER A 464 -8.47 12.39 -23.47
CA SER A 464 -9.22 12.04 -24.69
C SER A 464 -10.06 10.79 -24.48
N GLY A 465 -9.52 9.75 -23.84
CA GLY A 465 -10.26 8.53 -23.51
C GLY A 465 -11.48 8.81 -22.62
N MET A 466 -11.32 9.65 -21.59
CA MET A 466 -12.43 10.09 -20.73
C MET A 466 -13.55 10.80 -21.50
N ARG A 467 -13.20 11.74 -22.39
CA ARG A 467 -14.18 12.47 -23.20
C ARG A 467 -14.88 11.57 -24.21
N TYR A 468 -14.14 10.66 -24.83
CA TYR A 468 -14.67 9.72 -25.81
C TYR A 468 -15.64 8.73 -25.17
N GLN A 469 -15.25 8.11 -24.06
CA GLN A 469 -16.11 7.18 -23.34
C GLN A 469 -17.40 7.86 -22.86
N ALA A 470 -17.32 9.11 -22.40
CA ALA A 470 -18.51 9.86 -21.99
C ALA A 470 -19.44 10.23 -23.16
N ALA A 471 -18.91 10.33 -24.39
CA ALA A 471 -19.71 10.54 -25.60
C ALA A 471 -20.39 9.24 -26.09
N SER A 472 -19.82 8.08 -25.75
CA SER A 472 -20.34 6.74 -26.07
C SER A 472 -20.57 5.89 -24.80
N PRO A 473 -21.40 6.34 -23.84
CA PRO A 473 -21.55 5.67 -22.55
C PRO A 473 -22.13 4.26 -22.73
N GLY A 474 -21.42 3.25 -22.19
CA GLY A 474 -21.79 1.84 -22.31
C GLY A 474 -21.51 1.19 -23.68
N GLY A 475 -20.98 1.95 -24.64
CA GLY A 475 -20.61 1.45 -25.98
C GLY A 475 -19.15 1.02 -26.11
N CYS A 476 -18.27 1.49 -25.22
CA CYS A 476 -16.84 1.22 -25.30
C CYS A 476 -16.12 1.12 -23.95
N LEU A 477 -15.03 0.36 -23.96
CA LEU A 477 -14.02 0.28 -22.92
C LEU A 477 -12.73 0.89 -23.48
N VAL A 478 -12.21 1.93 -22.85
CA VAL A 478 -10.90 2.50 -23.17
C VAL A 478 -9.89 1.98 -22.15
N VAL A 479 -8.83 1.37 -22.65
CA VAL A 479 -7.66 0.96 -21.86
C VAL A 479 -6.54 1.93 -22.19
N ILE A 480 -6.04 2.63 -21.18
CA ILE A 480 -4.91 3.53 -21.31
C ILE A 480 -3.75 2.93 -20.54
N VAL A 481 -2.66 2.66 -21.25
CA VAL A 481 -1.42 2.17 -20.68
C VAL A 481 -0.43 3.33 -20.70
N SER A 482 0.07 3.75 -19.54
CA SER A 482 1.08 4.80 -19.47
C SER A 482 2.49 4.26 -19.70
N GLU A 483 3.43 5.16 -19.95
CA GLU A 483 4.85 4.85 -20.23
C GLU A 483 5.54 4.09 -19.08
N ASP A 484 4.99 4.19 -17.88
CA ASP A 484 5.47 3.53 -16.65
C ASP A 484 4.79 2.18 -16.38
N GLY A 485 3.95 1.72 -17.31
CA GLY A 485 3.23 0.44 -17.29
C GLY A 485 1.93 0.44 -16.49
N MET A 486 1.45 1.58 -15.98
CA MET A 486 0.16 1.65 -15.30
C MET A 486 -1.00 1.52 -16.30
N ILE A 487 -2.06 0.83 -15.87
CA ILE A 487 -3.26 0.61 -16.68
C ILE A 487 -4.43 1.37 -16.06
N ASP A 488 -5.04 2.25 -16.83
CA ASP A 488 -6.33 2.87 -16.52
C ASP A 488 -7.42 2.25 -17.41
N LEU A 489 -8.51 1.82 -16.78
CA LEU A 489 -9.75 1.48 -17.48
C LEU A 489 -10.73 2.64 -17.40
N VAL A 490 -11.35 2.96 -18.54
CA VAL A 490 -12.41 3.95 -18.64
C VAL A 490 -13.61 3.29 -19.34
N PRO A 491 -14.79 3.17 -18.68
CA PRO A 491 -15.11 3.71 -17.36
C PRO A 491 -14.42 2.96 -16.21
N ARG A 492 -14.18 3.68 -15.10
CA ARG A 492 -13.79 3.07 -13.83
C ARG A 492 -15.04 2.62 -13.09
N LEU A 493 -15.33 1.33 -13.12
CA LEU A 493 -16.51 0.79 -12.42
C LEU A 493 -16.17 0.45 -10.97
N PRO A 494 -17.02 0.84 -10.01
CA PRO A 494 -16.98 0.28 -8.66
C PRO A 494 -17.04 -1.26 -8.66
N ARG A 495 -16.33 -1.85 -7.68
CA ARG A 495 -16.30 -3.30 -7.47
C ARG A 495 -17.70 -3.85 -7.17
N ARG A 496 -17.91 -5.14 -7.42
CA ARG A 496 -19.13 -5.80 -6.96
C ARG A 496 -19.09 -6.07 -5.45
N VAL A 497 -20.24 -5.92 -4.79
CA VAL A 497 -20.42 -6.22 -3.36
C VAL A 497 -21.66 -7.09 -3.13
N ARG A 498 -21.79 -7.75 -1.98
CA ARG A 498 -23.04 -8.44 -1.62
C ARG A 498 -24.03 -7.45 -1.01
N ARG A 499 -25.33 -7.54 -1.34
CA ARG A 499 -26.34 -6.63 -0.77
C ARG A 499 -26.42 -6.80 0.75
N PHE A 500 -26.32 -8.05 1.22
CA PHE A 500 -26.25 -8.36 2.64
C PHE A 500 -25.16 -7.57 3.40
N ASP A 501 -23.96 -7.42 2.84
CA ASP A 501 -22.87 -6.71 3.52
C ASP A 501 -23.16 -5.19 3.63
N VAL A 502 -23.78 -4.61 2.60
CA VAL A 502 -24.23 -3.21 2.60
C VAL A 502 -25.32 -3.00 3.65
N GLU A 503 -26.35 -3.83 3.65
CA GLU A 503 -27.45 -3.74 4.62
C GLU A 503 -26.95 -3.92 6.06
N ARG A 504 -26.01 -4.86 6.29
CA ARG A 504 -25.39 -5.06 7.59
C ARG A 504 -24.62 -3.82 8.07
N ALA A 505 -23.99 -3.08 7.17
CA ALA A 505 -23.30 -1.83 7.52
C ALA A 505 -24.31 -0.75 7.94
N VAL A 506 -25.43 -0.63 7.24
CA VAL A 506 -26.54 0.30 7.59
C VAL A 506 -27.10 -0.03 8.96
N GLN A 507 -27.47 -1.29 9.21
CA GLN A 507 -28.03 -1.72 10.50
C GLN A 507 -27.09 -1.43 11.67
N ARG A 508 -25.79 -1.67 11.50
CA ARG A 508 -24.78 -1.38 12.55
C ARG A 508 -24.69 0.11 12.88
N LEU A 509 -24.91 1.00 11.91
CA LEU A 509 -24.96 2.43 12.15
C LEU A 509 -26.24 2.82 12.89
N GLU A 510 -27.38 2.24 12.53
CA GLU A 510 -28.66 2.45 13.22
C GLU A 510 -28.59 1.99 14.69
N ASP A 511 -28.03 0.81 14.93
CA ASP A 511 -27.84 0.27 16.28
C ASP A 511 -26.95 1.20 17.13
N ALA A 512 -25.87 1.73 16.56
CA ALA A 512 -24.99 2.68 17.23
C ALA A 512 -25.67 4.04 17.51
N ALA A 513 -26.50 4.51 16.58
CA ALA A 513 -27.25 5.77 16.73
C ALA A 513 -28.42 5.65 17.72
N GLY A 514 -29.03 4.46 17.83
CA GLY A 514 -30.16 4.17 18.71
C GLY A 514 -29.77 3.76 20.14
N ALA A 515 -28.48 3.64 20.44
CA ALA A 515 -28.01 3.29 21.77
C ALA A 515 -28.44 4.34 22.82
N ALA A 516 -28.83 3.88 24.01
CA ALA A 516 -29.26 4.76 25.10
C ALA A 516 -28.16 5.74 25.54
N ASP A 517 -26.90 5.31 25.45
CA ASP A 517 -25.71 6.16 25.54
C ASP A 517 -24.88 5.96 24.26
N VAL A 518 -24.86 6.96 23.39
CA VAL A 518 -24.22 6.87 22.08
C VAL A 518 -22.70 6.94 22.27
N ASP A 519 -22.01 5.84 21.97
CA ASP A 519 -20.56 5.85 21.80
C ASP A 519 -20.23 6.57 20.49
N PHE A 520 -19.83 7.85 20.60
CA PHE A 520 -19.52 8.69 19.44
C PHE A 520 -18.37 8.17 18.59
N GLU A 521 -17.45 7.41 19.16
CA GLU A 521 -16.33 6.84 18.43
C GLU A 521 -16.81 5.68 17.57
N VAL A 522 -17.53 4.73 18.18
CA VAL A 522 -18.16 3.62 17.45
C VAL A 522 -19.10 4.15 16.37
N ALA A 523 -19.93 5.14 16.71
CA ALA A 523 -20.86 5.77 15.77
C ALA A 523 -20.13 6.45 14.60
N THR A 524 -18.99 7.09 14.85
CA THR A 524 -18.15 7.70 13.80
C THR A 524 -17.55 6.61 12.90
N ASP A 525 -16.99 5.54 13.47
CA ASP A 525 -16.46 4.41 12.69
C ASP A 525 -17.55 3.76 11.80
N ARG A 526 -18.77 3.59 12.32
CA ARG A 526 -19.90 3.07 11.53
C ARG A 526 -20.33 4.05 10.44
N ALA A 527 -20.35 5.35 10.74
CA ALA A 527 -20.68 6.39 9.78
C ALA A 527 -19.64 6.47 8.65
N ASP A 528 -18.35 6.34 8.95
CA ASP A 528 -17.25 6.31 7.97
C ASP A 528 -17.35 5.07 7.09
N HIS A 529 -17.63 3.89 7.66
CA HIS A 529 -17.83 2.66 6.89
C HIS A 529 -19.04 2.74 5.95
N VAL A 530 -20.18 3.27 6.41
CA VAL A 530 -21.34 3.50 5.53
C VAL A 530 -21.00 4.51 4.42
N SER A 531 -20.21 5.54 4.74
CA SER A 531 -19.82 6.56 3.76
C SER A 531 -18.88 5.99 2.69
N SER A 532 -18.02 5.02 3.02
CA SER A 532 -17.21 4.31 2.02
C SER A 532 -18.03 3.39 1.11
N LEU A 533 -19.27 3.09 1.48
CA LEU A 533 -20.25 2.33 0.70
C LEU A 533 -21.29 3.23 0.01
N ALA A 534 -21.11 4.56 0.00
CA ALA A 534 -22.12 5.51 -0.45
C ALA A 534 -22.69 5.20 -1.85
N PHE A 535 -21.84 4.75 -2.78
CA PHE A 535 -22.24 4.34 -4.14
C PHE A 535 -23.30 3.22 -4.16
N TYR A 536 -23.26 2.30 -3.19
CA TYR A 536 -24.12 1.11 -3.16
C TYR A 536 -25.42 1.29 -2.37
N LEU A 537 -25.65 2.48 -1.80
CA LEU A 537 -26.80 2.72 -0.95
C LEU A 537 -28.05 3.03 -1.78
N THR A 538 -29.12 2.30 -1.53
CA THR A 538 -30.44 2.62 -2.10
C THR A 538 -30.99 3.94 -1.53
N PRO A 539 -31.98 4.57 -2.19
CA PRO A 539 -32.63 5.77 -1.65
C PRO A 539 -33.14 5.60 -0.20
N GLU A 540 -33.69 4.44 0.13
CA GLU A 540 -34.15 4.10 1.48
C GLU A 540 -32.98 3.98 2.47
N GLN A 541 -31.90 3.30 2.08
CA GLN A 541 -30.70 3.16 2.92
C GLN A 541 -30.02 4.52 3.14
N CYS A 542 -29.95 5.39 2.13
CA CYS A 542 -29.46 6.76 2.30
C CYS A 542 -30.29 7.51 3.35
N ALA A 543 -31.62 7.43 3.30
CA ALA A 543 -32.51 8.08 4.26
C ALA A 543 -32.27 7.58 5.69
N ARG A 544 -32.18 6.26 5.89
CA ARG A 544 -31.87 5.61 7.17
C ARG A 544 -30.52 6.04 7.74
N CYS A 545 -29.47 6.05 6.90
CA CYS A 545 -28.13 6.48 7.31
C CYS A 545 -28.09 7.97 7.67
N ASN A 546 -28.76 8.82 6.89
CA ASN A 546 -28.84 10.25 7.15
C ASN A 546 -29.60 10.54 8.45
N ALA A 547 -30.69 9.82 8.72
CA ALA A 547 -31.42 9.91 9.99
C ALA A 547 -30.54 9.49 11.17
N SER A 548 -29.79 8.39 11.04
CA SER A 548 -28.86 7.92 12.07
C SER A 548 -27.75 8.94 12.37
N LYS A 549 -27.13 9.51 11.33
CA LYS A 549 -26.13 10.58 11.49
C LYS A 549 -26.72 11.82 12.17
N ALA A 550 -27.97 12.18 11.88
CA ALA A 550 -28.65 13.29 12.55
C ALA A 550 -28.91 13.00 14.04
N LEU A 551 -29.33 11.78 14.40
CA LEU A 551 -29.49 11.35 15.79
C LEU A 551 -28.18 11.41 16.57
N ILE A 552 -27.07 10.97 15.97
CA ILE A 552 -25.74 11.04 16.57
C ILE A 552 -25.33 12.50 16.84
N GLU A 553 -25.56 13.40 15.88
CA GLU A 553 -25.26 14.84 16.07
C GLU A 553 -26.17 15.49 17.14
N GLU A 554 -27.44 15.09 17.23
CA GLU A 554 -28.33 15.56 18.29
C GLU A 554 -27.88 15.07 19.68
N ALA A 555 -27.49 13.80 19.79
CA ALA A 555 -26.90 13.25 21.00
C ALA A 555 -25.60 13.98 21.37
N ARG A 556 -24.77 14.33 20.38
CA ARG A 556 -23.53 15.09 20.57
C ARG A 556 -23.80 16.51 21.06
N ALA A 557 -24.81 17.19 20.52
CA ALA A 557 -25.20 18.53 20.97
C ALA A 557 -25.69 18.53 22.44
N LYS A 558 -26.37 17.46 22.87
CA LYS A 558 -26.87 17.29 24.25
C LYS A 558 -25.77 16.92 25.25
N SER A 559 -24.57 16.52 24.81
CA SER A 559 -23.50 16.04 25.70
C SER A 559 -22.68 17.15 26.39
N GLY A 560 -22.88 18.43 26.02
CA GLY A 560 -22.45 19.59 26.83
C GLY A 560 -20.99 20.05 26.68
N GLY A 561 -20.26 19.60 25.64
CA GLY A 561 -18.95 20.15 25.28
C GLY A 561 -19.02 21.31 24.29
N ALA A 562 -17.94 22.08 24.14
CA ALA A 562 -17.79 23.01 23.01
C ALA A 562 -17.84 22.19 21.72
N PHE A 563 -18.95 22.29 20.98
CA PHE A 563 -19.17 21.46 19.79
C PHE A 563 -18.82 22.25 18.53
N ILE A 564 -17.89 21.72 17.76
CA ILE A 564 -17.78 22.03 16.34
C ILE A 564 -18.79 21.11 15.66
N ARG A 565 -19.80 21.68 14.99
CA ARG A 565 -20.64 20.88 14.09
C ARG A 565 -19.72 20.31 13.02
N VAL A 566 -19.52 19.00 13.03
CA VAL A 566 -18.86 18.31 11.92
C VAL A 566 -19.89 18.29 10.80
N GLY A 567 -19.87 19.32 9.95
CA GLY A 567 -20.72 19.35 8.77
C GLY A 567 -20.45 18.10 7.95
N TRP A 568 -21.46 17.27 7.75
CA TRP A 568 -21.39 16.10 6.89
C TRP A 568 -22.30 16.31 5.69
N ASN A 569 -21.84 15.83 4.53
CA ASN A 569 -22.65 15.87 3.33
C ASN A 569 -23.69 14.74 3.42
N PRO A 570 -24.99 15.05 3.28
CA PRO A 570 -26.02 14.03 3.21
C PRO A 570 -25.71 13.00 2.14
N LEU A 571 -25.81 11.71 2.51
CA LEU A 571 -25.68 10.61 1.56
C LEU A 571 -26.84 10.72 0.57
N LYS A 572 -26.53 10.62 -0.71
CA LYS A 572 -27.49 10.66 -1.80
C LYS A 572 -27.35 9.38 -2.62
N PRO A 573 -28.45 8.83 -3.13
CA PRO A 573 -28.37 7.68 -4.03
C PRO A 573 -27.60 8.09 -5.29
N ASP A 574 -26.77 7.18 -5.78
CA ASP A 574 -26.04 7.36 -7.03
C ASP A 574 -26.93 6.92 -8.21
N PRO A 575 -27.15 7.77 -9.23
CA PRO A 575 -27.97 7.40 -10.38
C PRO A 575 -27.36 6.29 -11.25
N GLU A 576 -26.06 6.01 -11.13
CA GLU A 576 -25.39 4.94 -11.87
C GLU A 576 -25.47 3.57 -11.18
N LEU A 577 -26.02 3.49 -9.97
CA LEU A 577 -26.20 2.23 -9.26
C LEU A 577 -27.30 1.37 -9.91
N ASP A 578 -26.92 0.17 -10.34
CA ASP A 578 -27.84 -0.86 -10.82
C ASP A 578 -27.50 -2.26 -10.25
N ASP A 579 -28.27 -3.27 -10.65
CA ASP A 579 -28.11 -4.65 -10.17
C ASP A 579 -26.77 -5.29 -10.57
N SER A 580 -26.07 -4.77 -11.59
CA SER A 580 -24.78 -5.29 -12.06
C SER A 580 -23.63 -5.05 -11.08
N TYR A 581 -23.83 -4.17 -10.08
CA TYR A 581 -22.86 -3.89 -9.01
C TYR A 581 -22.99 -4.82 -7.81
N PHE A 582 -23.96 -5.74 -7.83
CA PHE A 582 -24.16 -6.72 -6.77
C PHE A 582 -23.76 -8.12 -7.24
N LEU A 583 -23.13 -8.87 -6.35
CA LEU A 583 -22.88 -10.29 -6.57
C LEU A 583 -24.21 -11.06 -6.53
N PRO A 584 -24.38 -12.14 -7.33
CA PRO A 584 -25.51 -13.06 -7.19
C PRO A 584 -25.53 -13.62 -5.77
N GLU A 585 -26.69 -13.57 -5.11
CA GLU A 585 -26.88 -14.11 -3.76
C GLU A 585 -27.26 -15.59 -3.75
#